data_AF-A0A484ZCA7-F1
#
_entry.id   AF-A0A484ZCA7-F1
#
_cell.length_a   1.000
_cell.length_b   1.000
_cell.length_c   1.000
_cell.angle_alpha   90.00
_cell.angle_beta   90.00
_cell.angle_gamma   90.00
#
_symmetry.space_group_name_H-M   'P 1'
#
loop_
_entity.id
_entity.type
_entity.pdbx_description
1 polymer ?
#
loop_
_entity_poly.entity_id
_entity_poly.type
_entity_poly.pdbx_seq_one_letter_code
_entity_poly.pdbx_strand_id
1 'polypeptide(L)'
;MSQDPNSRRGIFLLTLSGWDPSASENSPSGDSYDGNDPKSFEEVNNVTDSRFVVITDLGIMAKKSLDGSRDIFVQSIHSGSPVNGAKVSVISRNGSVLFIRTTGEDGHASFPSLAAFQNERSPVMFLIEKEGDVSFLPTTTDYDRTLDFSRFDIYGEVNPTDPRTLSSYLFSDPRNVPPGR
;
A
#
# COMPACT_ATOMS: atom_id res chain seq x y z
N MET A 1 5.85 19.78 11.36
CA MET A 1 6.08 18.50 12.06
C MET A 1 6.21 18.77 13.55
N SER A 2 5.66 17.91 14.41
CA SER A 2 5.90 18.02 15.86
C SER A 2 7.37 17.72 16.15
N GLN A 3 8.02 18.61 16.89
CA GLN A 3 9.43 18.47 17.30
C GLN A 3 9.60 17.74 18.64
N ASP A 4 8.54 17.08 19.14
CA ASP A 4 8.59 16.39 20.42
C ASP A 4 9.34 15.04 20.32
N PRO A 5 10.51 14.90 20.95
CA PRO A 5 11.28 13.65 20.95
C PRO A 5 10.59 12.50 21.69
N ASN A 6 9.51 12.76 22.45
CA ASN A 6 8.69 11.74 23.10
C ASN A 6 7.48 11.30 22.26
N SER A 7 7.28 11.85 21.06
CA SER A 7 6.13 11.45 20.26
C SER A 7 6.31 10.02 19.74
N ARG A 8 5.39 9.13 20.12
CA ARG A 8 5.40 7.72 19.73
C ARG A 8 5.02 7.59 18.26
N ARG A 9 6.00 7.66 17.36
CA ARG A 9 5.84 7.48 15.91
C ARG A 9 6.47 6.18 15.47
N GLY A 10 5.92 5.55 14.43
CA GLY A 10 6.40 4.28 13.92
C GLY A 10 5.30 3.31 13.50
N ILE A 11 5.71 2.06 13.27
CA ILE A 11 4.84 0.96 12.83
C ILE A 11 4.69 -0.02 13.98
N PHE A 12 3.46 -0.37 14.31
CA PHE A 12 3.11 -1.25 15.43
C PHE A 12 2.22 -2.39 14.94
N LEU A 13 2.44 -3.59 15.48
CA LEU A 13 1.49 -4.69 15.38
C LEU A 13 0.76 -4.79 16.72
N LEU A 14 -0.53 -4.51 16.72
CA LEU A 14 -1.38 -4.67 17.90
C LEU A 14 -2.00 -6.05 17.84
N THR A 15 -1.73 -6.89 18.85
CA THR A 15 -2.33 -8.22 18.97
C THR A 15 -3.26 -8.24 20.17
N LEU A 16 -4.49 -8.68 19.94
CA LEU A 16 -5.50 -8.95 20.96
C LEU A 16 -5.61 -10.47 21.11
N SER A 17 -5.58 -10.96 22.34
CA SER A 17 -5.81 -12.36 22.66
C SER A 17 -6.86 -12.48 23.76
N GLY A 18 -7.72 -13.49 23.67
CA GLY A 18 -8.59 -13.86 24.80
C GLY A 18 -7.75 -14.16 26.04
N TRP A 19 -8.10 -13.55 27.16
CA TRP A 19 -7.43 -13.78 28.45
C TRP A 19 -8.39 -14.51 29.38
N ASP A 20 -8.02 -15.72 29.78
CA ASP A 20 -8.73 -16.51 30.79
C ASP A 20 -7.94 -16.52 32.10
N PRO A 21 -8.43 -15.88 33.19
CA PRO A 21 -7.77 -15.86 34.48
C PRO A 21 -7.64 -17.24 35.15
N SER A 22 -8.46 -18.22 34.76
CA SER A 22 -8.46 -19.56 35.33
C SER A 22 -7.51 -20.52 34.62
N ALA A 23 -7.05 -20.17 33.41
CA ALA A 23 -6.13 -20.99 32.62
C ALA A 23 -4.69 -20.99 33.16
N SER A 24 -4.30 -20.01 33.97
CA SER A 24 -2.94 -19.93 34.54
C SER A 24 -2.66 -20.91 35.67
N GLU A 25 -3.67 -21.59 36.24
CA GLU A 25 -3.48 -22.58 37.30
C GLU A 25 -3.27 -24.02 36.79
N ASN A 26 -3.53 -24.29 35.51
CA ASN A 26 -3.45 -25.63 34.91
C ASN A 26 -2.59 -25.66 33.64
N SER A 27 -1.49 -24.91 33.57
CA SER A 27 -0.47 -25.16 32.54
C SER A 27 0.34 -26.39 32.95
N PRO A 28 0.28 -27.53 32.23
CA PRO A 28 1.18 -28.63 32.51
C PRO A 28 2.58 -28.19 32.10
N SER A 29 3.45 -28.06 33.09
CA SER A 29 4.89 -27.99 32.88
C SER A 29 5.34 -29.21 32.08
N GLY A 30 5.92 -28.99 30.90
CA GLY A 30 6.92 -29.83 30.26
C GLY A 30 6.63 -31.33 30.10
N ASP A 31 6.48 -31.72 28.83
CA ASP A 31 7.04 -32.95 28.26
C ASP A 31 6.58 -34.29 28.84
N SER A 32 5.34 -34.69 28.53
CA SER A 32 5.04 -36.12 28.39
C SER A 32 3.92 -36.34 27.38
N TYR A 33 4.29 -36.71 26.15
CA TYR A 33 3.35 -37.21 25.15
C TYR A 33 2.99 -38.66 25.47
N ASP A 34 1.91 -38.87 26.24
CA ASP A 34 1.26 -40.18 26.33
C ASP A 34 0.06 -40.18 25.39
N GLY A 35 0.15 -40.97 24.31
CA GLY A 35 -0.78 -40.98 23.18
C GLY A 35 -2.15 -41.58 23.46
N ASN A 36 -2.62 -41.56 24.71
CA ASN A 36 -3.83 -42.27 25.15
C ASN A 36 -4.79 -41.43 26.02
N ASP A 37 -4.62 -40.11 26.12
CA ASP A 37 -5.58 -39.24 26.82
C ASP A 37 -6.65 -38.69 25.85
N PRO A 38 -7.93 -39.13 25.96
CA PRO A 38 -9.02 -38.64 25.13
C PRO A 38 -9.40 -37.17 25.39
N LYS A 39 -8.76 -36.48 26.36
CA LYS A 39 -8.94 -35.04 26.61
C LYS A 39 -7.96 -34.13 25.88
N SER A 40 -7.04 -34.67 25.09
CA SER A 40 -6.00 -33.89 24.38
C SER A 40 -6.50 -33.08 23.17
N PHE A 41 -7.81 -33.06 22.89
CA PHE A 41 -8.43 -32.34 21.77
C PHE A 41 -9.30 -31.16 22.18
N GLU A 42 -9.17 -30.62 23.41
CA GLU A 42 -9.69 -29.28 23.66
C GLU A 42 -8.77 -28.27 22.96
N GLU A 43 -9.05 -28.08 21.67
CA GLU A 43 -8.57 -26.96 20.87
C GLU A 43 -9.05 -25.69 21.56
N VAL A 44 -8.23 -25.18 22.48
CA VAL A 44 -8.44 -23.87 23.09
C VAL A 44 -8.40 -22.88 21.94
N ASN A 45 -9.59 -22.52 21.47
CA ASN A 45 -9.82 -21.52 20.46
C ASN A 45 -9.43 -20.16 21.07
N ASN A 46 -8.13 -19.92 21.18
CA ASN A 46 -7.58 -18.62 21.55
C ASN A 46 -7.87 -17.69 20.38
N VAL A 47 -9.05 -17.06 20.42
CA VAL A 47 -9.42 -16.00 19.50
C VAL A 47 -8.35 -14.92 19.61
N THR A 48 -7.61 -14.74 18.52
CA THR A 48 -6.59 -13.71 18.39
C THR A 48 -6.92 -12.81 17.20
N ASP A 49 -6.83 -11.50 17.39
CA ASP A 49 -6.91 -10.50 16.31
C ASP A 49 -5.59 -9.74 16.27
N SER A 50 -5.12 -9.37 15.08
CA SER A 50 -3.88 -8.60 14.92
C SER A 50 -4.03 -7.53 13.86
N ARG A 51 -3.60 -6.31 14.18
CA ARG A 51 -3.69 -5.15 13.30
C ARG A 51 -2.39 -4.39 13.21
N PHE A 52 -1.99 -4.06 11.98
CA PHE A 52 -0.91 -3.11 11.74
C PHE A 52 -1.42 -1.68 11.88
N VAL A 53 -0.72 -0.87 12.67
CA VAL A 53 -1.00 0.55 12.90
C VAL A 53 0.25 1.36 12.62
N VAL A 54 0.08 2.45 11.87
CA VAL A 54 1.15 3.41 11.59
C VAL A 54 0.80 4.73 12.28
N ILE A 55 1.72 5.25 13.08
CA ILE A 55 1.60 6.57 13.71
C ILE A 55 2.66 7.47 13.06
N THR A 56 2.20 8.40 12.22
CA THR A 56 3.06 9.25 11.38
C THR A 56 2.33 10.54 11.01
N ASP A 57 3.07 11.62 10.75
CA ASP A 57 2.53 12.82 10.12
C ASP A 57 2.69 12.78 8.58
N LEU A 58 3.22 11.70 8.01
CA LEU A 58 3.51 11.60 6.58
C LEU A 58 2.36 10.93 5.81
N GLY A 59 1.61 11.74 5.05
CA GLY A 59 0.66 11.30 4.04
C GLY A 59 1.35 11.10 2.70
N ILE A 60 1.00 10.01 2.00
CA ILE A 60 1.61 9.65 0.72
C ILE A 60 0.53 9.53 -0.34
N MET A 61 0.78 10.11 -1.51
CA MET A 61 0.03 9.87 -2.72
C MET A 61 0.98 9.43 -3.83
N ALA A 62 0.60 8.43 -4.60
CA ALA A 62 1.34 7.99 -5.78
C ALA A 62 0.46 8.06 -7.02
N LYS A 63 0.99 8.68 -8.07
CA LYS A 63 0.39 8.69 -9.40
C LYS A 63 1.25 7.85 -10.32
N LYS A 64 0.62 6.94 -11.08
CA LYS A 64 1.28 6.16 -12.12
C LYS A 64 0.92 6.75 -13.49
N SER A 65 1.91 7.07 -14.29
CA SER A 65 1.75 7.54 -15.67
C SER A 65 1.63 6.37 -16.66
N LEU A 66 1.22 6.65 -17.89
CA LEU A 66 1.01 5.64 -18.94
C LEU A 66 2.29 4.89 -19.31
N ASP A 67 3.44 5.57 -19.27
CA ASP A 67 4.76 4.98 -19.48
C ASP A 67 5.25 4.13 -18.29
N GLY A 68 4.45 4.05 -17.22
CA GLY A 68 4.74 3.31 -16.00
C GLY A 68 5.61 4.06 -14.99
N SER A 69 6.07 5.28 -15.31
CA SER A 69 6.71 6.18 -14.34
C SER A 69 5.77 6.50 -13.19
N ARG A 70 6.34 6.89 -12.05
CA ARG A 70 5.59 7.13 -10.82
C ARG A 70 6.02 8.44 -10.17
N ASP A 71 5.04 9.28 -9.92
CA ASP A 71 5.17 10.50 -9.13
C ASP A 71 4.70 10.23 -7.71
N ILE A 72 5.54 10.53 -6.73
CA ILE A 72 5.24 10.40 -5.30
C ILE A 72 5.14 11.79 -4.70
N PHE A 73 4.04 12.05 -4.01
CA PHE A 73 3.81 13.28 -3.26
C PHE A 73 3.73 12.95 -1.77
N VAL A 74 4.49 13.68 -0.97
CA VAL A 74 4.50 13.55 0.48
C VAL A 74 3.98 14.85 1.08
N GLN A 75 2.94 14.74 1.91
CA GLN A 75 2.30 15.85 2.59
C GLN A 75 2.23 15.58 4.09
N SER A 76 2.22 16.63 4.89
CA SER A 76 1.91 16.52 6.33
C SER A 76 0.42 16.28 6.49
N ILE A 77 0.04 15.24 7.23
CA ILE A 77 -1.37 14.93 7.54
C ILE A 77 -1.95 16.03 8.44
N HIS A 78 -1.14 16.52 9.38
CA HIS A 78 -1.54 17.55 10.32
C HIS A 78 -1.79 18.90 9.66
N SER A 79 -0.90 19.34 8.77
CA SER A 79 -0.95 20.69 8.18
C SER A 79 -1.47 20.73 6.74
N GLY A 80 -1.57 19.59 6.06
CA GLY A 80 -1.86 19.51 4.62
C GLY A 80 -0.76 20.06 3.71
N SER A 81 0.36 20.53 4.27
CA SER A 81 1.42 21.17 3.50
C SER A 81 2.38 20.14 2.88
N PRO A 82 3.00 20.42 1.72
CA PRO A 82 4.01 19.56 1.14
C PRO A 82 5.22 19.37 2.08
N VAL A 83 5.81 18.18 2.07
CA VAL A 83 6.98 17.85 2.90
C VAL A 83 8.23 17.85 2.04
N ASN A 84 9.06 18.88 2.23
CA ASN A 84 10.39 18.94 1.61
C ASN A 84 11.39 18.04 2.34
N GLY A 85 12.24 17.36 1.58
CA GLY A 85 13.41 16.67 2.11
C GLY A 85 13.08 15.32 2.73
N ALA A 86 11.93 14.71 2.41
CA ALA A 86 11.62 13.35 2.81
C ALA A 86 12.35 12.36 1.90
N LYS A 87 13.00 11.36 2.49
CA LYS A 87 13.70 10.31 1.75
C LYS A 87 12.67 9.28 1.29
N VAL A 88 12.56 9.07 -0.02
CA VAL A 88 11.67 8.10 -0.64
C VAL A 88 12.50 6.97 -1.24
N SER A 89 12.36 5.77 -0.69
CA SER A 89 13.08 4.55 -1.11
C SER A 89 12.11 3.57 -1.78
N VAL A 90 12.50 2.98 -2.90
CA VAL A 90 11.77 1.86 -3.51
C VAL A 90 12.36 0.56 -3.00
N ILE A 91 11.58 -0.21 -2.24
CA ILE A 91 12.04 -1.46 -1.62
C ILE A 91 11.59 -2.63 -2.49
N SER A 92 12.48 -3.58 -2.76
CA SER A 92 12.18 -4.83 -3.46
C SER A 92 11.81 -5.97 -2.53
N ARG A 93 11.27 -7.06 -3.09
CA ARG A 93 10.82 -8.25 -2.34
C ARG A 93 11.92 -8.87 -1.47
N ASN A 94 13.18 -8.83 -1.88
CA ASN A 94 14.32 -9.27 -1.07
C ASN A 94 14.84 -8.22 -0.07
N GLY A 95 14.13 -7.11 0.14
CA GLY A 95 14.48 -6.04 1.07
C GLY A 95 15.56 -5.08 0.57
N SER A 96 16.08 -5.24 -0.65
CA SER A 96 17.05 -4.29 -1.22
C SER A 96 16.38 -2.99 -1.65
N VAL A 97 17.14 -1.90 -1.68
CA VAL A 97 16.68 -0.60 -2.19
C VAL A 97 17.00 -0.48 -3.67
N LEU A 98 15.99 -0.31 -4.52
CA LEU A 98 16.13 -0.14 -5.97
C LEU A 98 16.47 1.30 -6.36
N PHE A 99 15.80 2.27 -5.72
CA PHE A 99 15.99 3.70 -5.94
C PHE A 99 15.83 4.47 -4.64
N ILE A 100 16.54 5.59 -4.54
CA ILE A 100 16.34 6.61 -3.51
C ILE A 100 16.16 7.96 -4.21
N ARG A 101 15.16 8.71 -3.76
CA ARG A 101 14.94 10.12 -4.10
C ARG A 101 14.61 10.90 -2.84
N THR A 102 14.73 12.21 -2.94
CA THR A 102 14.33 13.14 -1.88
C THR A 102 13.28 14.06 -2.44
N THR A 103 12.22 14.33 -1.67
CA THR A 103 11.16 15.24 -2.10
C THR A 103 11.65 16.69 -2.17
N GLY A 104 11.17 17.45 -3.16
CA GLY A 104 11.41 18.88 -3.32
C GLY A 104 10.52 19.77 -2.44
N GLU A 105 10.54 21.09 -2.66
CA GLU A 105 9.70 22.07 -1.95
C GLU A 105 8.19 21.83 -2.13
N ASP A 106 7.81 21.25 -3.25
CA ASP A 106 6.46 20.83 -3.60
C ASP A 106 6.08 19.43 -3.04
N GLY A 107 6.96 18.83 -2.24
CA GLY A 107 6.76 17.50 -1.67
C GLY A 107 6.84 16.36 -2.68
N HIS A 108 7.34 16.62 -3.89
CA HIS A 108 7.35 15.67 -5.01
C HIS A 108 8.68 14.93 -5.17
N ALA A 109 8.60 13.65 -5.52
CA ALA A 109 9.71 12.84 -6.03
C ALA A 109 9.26 11.98 -7.22
N SER A 110 10.02 12.03 -8.32
CA SER A 110 9.74 11.25 -9.54
C SER A 110 10.62 10.01 -9.65
N PHE A 111 10.01 8.90 -10.08
CA PHE A 111 10.66 7.62 -10.34
C PHE A 111 10.37 7.13 -11.77
N PRO A 112 11.35 6.48 -12.42
CA PRO A 112 11.12 5.85 -13.72
C PRO A 112 10.18 4.64 -13.58
N SER A 113 9.81 4.05 -14.71
CA SER A 113 9.08 2.78 -14.71
C SER A 113 9.84 1.70 -13.96
N LEU A 114 9.12 0.99 -13.08
CA LEU A 114 9.68 -0.08 -12.26
C LEU A 114 9.47 -1.47 -12.89
N ALA A 115 8.89 -1.56 -14.10
CA ALA A 115 8.50 -2.81 -14.74
C ALA A 115 9.69 -3.74 -15.09
N ALA A 116 10.89 -3.19 -15.21
CA ALA A 116 12.10 -3.95 -15.46
C ALA A 116 12.56 -4.79 -14.25
N PHE A 117 12.07 -4.51 -13.05
CA PHE A 117 12.44 -5.21 -11.83
C PHE A 117 11.47 -6.35 -11.54
N GLN A 118 11.98 -7.58 -11.54
CA GLN A 118 11.20 -8.82 -11.43
C GLN A 118 11.83 -9.76 -10.39
N ASN A 119 11.17 -10.90 -10.13
CA ASN A 119 11.62 -11.93 -9.19
C ASN A 119 11.94 -11.34 -7.79
N GLU A 120 13.12 -11.61 -7.23
CA GLU A 120 13.52 -11.09 -5.92
C GLU A 120 13.64 -9.55 -5.90
N ARG A 121 13.90 -8.94 -7.06
CA ARG A 121 14.00 -7.50 -7.21
C ARG A 121 12.64 -6.83 -7.46
N SER A 122 11.54 -7.57 -7.54
CA SER A 122 10.21 -6.99 -7.74
C SER A 122 9.94 -5.91 -6.69
N PRO A 123 9.55 -4.67 -7.07
CA PRO A 123 9.21 -3.63 -6.11
C PRO A 123 8.00 -4.03 -5.28
N VAL A 124 8.02 -3.73 -3.99
CA VAL A 124 6.92 -4.03 -3.07
C VAL A 124 6.34 -2.78 -2.44
N MET A 125 7.16 -1.77 -2.10
CA MET A 125 6.67 -0.53 -1.50
C MET A 125 7.58 0.67 -1.76
N PHE A 126 6.98 1.85 -1.67
CA PHE A 126 7.67 3.10 -1.37
C PHE A 126 7.76 3.25 0.15
N LEU A 127 8.97 3.44 0.67
CA LEU A 127 9.24 3.75 2.06
C LEU A 127 9.65 5.21 2.17
N ILE A 128 8.93 5.99 2.99
CA ILE A 128 9.15 7.42 3.19
C ILE A 128 9.63 7.64 4.61
N GLU A 129 10.75 8.34 4.76
CA GLU A 129 11.35 8.66 6.05
C GLU A 129 11.70 10.14 6.16
N LYS A 130 11.31 10.79 7.27
CA LYS A 130 11.68 12.18 7.58
C LYS A 130 11.68 12.40 9.09
N GLU A 131 12.80 12.83 9.66
CA GLU A 131 12.88 13.31 11.06
C GLU A 131 12.26 12.35 12.10
N GLY A 132 12.43 11.03 11.90
CA GLY A 132 11.88 10.00 12.79
C GLY A 132 10.50 9.46 12.37
N ASP A 133 9.81 10.12 11.43
CA ASP A 133 8.57 9.62 10.86
C ASP A 133 8.85 8.61 9.78
N VAL A 134 8.02 7.57 9.78
CA VAL A 134 8.02 6.53 8.76
C VAL A 134 6.61 6.39 8.23
N SER A 135 6.48 6.27 6.93
CA SER A 135 5.24 5.90 6.25
C SER A 135 5.57 5.07 5.02
N PHE A 136 4.64 4.25 4.56
CA PHE A 136 4.88 3.42 3.39
C PHE A 136 3.62 3.30 2.52
N LEU A 137 3.84 3.07 1.24
CA LEU A 137 2.79 2.82 0.27
C LEU A 137 3.18 1.62 -0.60
N PRO A 138 2.40 0.52 -0.58
CA PRO A 138 2.62 -0.60 -1.49
C PRO A 138 2.65 -0.14 -2.95
N THR A 139 3.53 -0.75 -3.74
CA THR A 139 3.62 -0.44 -5.18
C THR A 139 2.53 -1.14 -5.99
N THR A 140 1.94 -2.20 -5.43
CA THR A 140 0.84 -2.98 -5.99
C THR A 140 -0.51 -2.35 -5.70
N THR A 141 -1.39 -2.49 -6.66
CA THR A 141 -2.76 -1.99 -6.59
C THR A 141 -3.65 -3.09 -6.00
N ASP A 142 -3.50 -3.35 -4.70
CA ASP A 142 -4.52 -4.15 -4.01
C ASP A 142 -5.76 -3.27 -3.82
N TYR A 143 -6.96 -3.85 -4.00
CA TYR A 143 -8.23 -3.12 -4.17
C TYR A 143 -8.56 -2.09 -3.06
N ASP A 144 -7.94 -2.18 -1.90
CA ASP A 144 -8.21 -1.32 -0.74
C ASP A 144 -7.46 0.03 -0.75
N ARG A 145 -6.59 0.29 -1.73
CA ARG A 145 -5.77 1.52 -1.78
C ARG A 145 -5.91 2.34 -3.06
N THR A 146 -6.93 2.05 -3.86
CA THR A 146 -7.28 2.85 -5.04
C THR A 146 -8.28 3.95 -4.69
N LEU A 147 -8.21 5.04 -5.45
CA LEU A 147 -9.22 6.10 -5.37
C LEU A 147 -10.46 5.68 -6.18
N ASP A 148 -11.63 5.89 -5.60
CA ASP A 148 -12.89 5.81 -6.34
C ASP A 148 -13.10 7.10 -7.15
N PHE A 149 -13.11 6.93 -8.48
CA PHE A 149 -13.30 8.03 -9.42
C PHE A 149 -14.72 8.15 -9.98
N SER A 150 -15.68 7.30 -9.57
CA SER A 150 -17.03 7.26 -10.15
C SER A 150 -17.83 8.56 -10.01
N ARG A 151 -17.47 9.41 -9.04
CA ARG A 151 -18.11 10.73 -8.83
C ARG A 151 -17.48 11.86 -9.64
N PHE A 152 -16.38 11.59 -10.34
CA PHE A 152 -15.69 12.57 -11.17
C PHE A 152 -15.97 12.27 -12.64
N ASP A 153 -16.03 13.32 -13.46
CA ASP A 153 -16.14 13.17 -14.90
C ASP A 153 -14.76 12.75 -15.47
N ILE A 154 -14.50 11.44 -15.40
CA ILE A 154 -13.30 10.80 -15.92
C ILE A 154 -13.58 10.03 -17.23
N TYR A 155 -14.73 10.28 -17.85
CA TYR A 155 -15.11 9.65 -19.11
C TYR A 155 -14.37 10.29 -20.29
N GLY A 156 -14.10 9.50 -21.33
CA GLY A 156 -13.39 9.95 -22.51
C GLY A 156 -12.60 8.83 -23.16
N GLU A 157 -11.91 9.15 -24.25
CA GLU A 157 -10.99 8.21 -24.88
C GLU A 157 -9.77 7.96 -24.01
N VAL A 158 -9.31 6.72 -24.00
CA VAL A 158 -8.07 6.35 -23.31
C VAL A 158 -6.91 6.92 -24.12
N ASN A 159 -6.05 7.69 -23.44
CA ASN A 159 -4.84 8.21 -24.04
C ASN A 159 -3.97 7.06 -24.57
N PRO A 160 -3.56 7.07 -25.85
CA PRO A 160 -2.73 6.02 -26.40
C PRO A 160 -1.34 6.04 -25.76
N THR A 161 -0.83 4.86 -25.42
CA THR A 161 0.53 4.71 -24.87
C THR A 161 1.61 4.99 -25.92
N ASP A 162 1.33 4.69 -27.20
CA ASP A 162 2.19 5.02 -28.33
C ASP A 162 1.62 6.26 -29.06
N PRO A 163 2.37 7.37 -29.17
CA PRO A 163 1.93 8.56 -29.91
C PRO A 163 1.69 8.31 -31.41
N ARG A 164 2.13 7.18 -31.97
CA ARG A 164 1.83 6.74 -33.35
C ARG A 164 0.53 5.95 -33.49
N THR A 165 -0.19 5.72 -32.40
CA THR A 165 -1.48 5.01 -32.45
C THR A 165 -2.45 5.78 -33.33
N LEU A 166 -3.01 5.11 -34.33
CA LEU A 166 -4.02 5.68 -35.22
C LEU A 166 -5.41 5.47 -34.62
N SER A 167 -6.14 6.56 -34.40
CA SER A 167 -7.56 6.49 -34.04
C SER A 167 -8.40 6.25 -35.30
N SER A 168 -9.28 5.26 -35.26
CA SER A 168 -10.29 5.03 -36.29
C SER A 168 -11.67 5.06 -35.65
N TYR A 169 -12.61 5.68 -36.34
CA TYR A 169 -13.97 5.88 -35.85
C TYR A 169 -14.93 5.25 -36.83
N LEU A 170 -15.81 4.38 -36.32
CA LEU A 170 -16.92 3.85 -37.11
C LEU A 170 -18.12 4.77 -36.93
N PHE A 171 -18.45 5.50 -37.98
CA PHE A 171 -19.71 6.22 -38.06
C PHE A 171 -20.68 5.42 -38.94
N SER A 172 -21.93 5.30 -38.51
CA SER A 172 -23.01 4.87 -39.37
C SER A 172 -24.08 5.95 -39.40
N ASP A 173 -24.69 6.17 -40.56
CA ASP A 173 -25.90 6.98 -40.62
C ASP A 173 -27.00 6.35 -39.74
N PRO A 174 -27.86 7.15 -39.09
CA PRO A 174 -28.85 6.64 -38.15
C PRO A 174 -29.75 5.61 -38.84
N ARG A 175 -29.62 4.34 -38.46
CA ARG A 175 -30.44 3.25 -39.00
C ARG A 175 -31.78 3.20 -38.28
N ASN A 176 -32.80 3.72 -38.94
CA ASN A 176 -33.99 2.91 -39.15
C ASN A 176 -34.00 2.56 -40.65
N VAL A 177 -33.47 1.39 -41.01
CA VAL A 177 -33.51 0.90 -42.40
C VAL A 177 -34.71 -0.03 -42.50
N PRO A 178 -35.80 0.36 -43.19
CA PRO A 178 -36.90 -0.55 -43.46
C PRO A 178 -36.40 -1.70 -44.36
N PRO A 179 -36.88 -2.93 -44.16
CA PRO A 179 -36.46 -4.07 -44.98
C PRO A 179 -36.85 -3.85 -46.45
N GLY A 180 -35.88 -3.94 -47.36
CA GLY A 180 -36.14 -3.94 -48.81
C GLY A 180 -35.25 -3.04 -49.69
N ARG A 181 -34.09 -2.56 -49.23
CA ARG A 181 -33.07 -1.99 -50.10
C ARG A 181 -31.69 -2.57 -49.80
#